data_AF-A0A1Y1MSC5-F1
#
_entry.id   AF-A0A1Y1MSC5-F1
#
_cell.length_a   1.000
_cell.length_b   1.000
_cell.length_c   1.000
_cell.angle_alpha   90.00
_cell.angle_beta   90.00
_cell.angle_gamma   90.00
#
_symmetry.space_group_name_H-M   'P 1'
#
loop_
_entity.id
_entity.type
_entity.pdbx_description
1 polymer ?
#
loop_
_entity_poly.entity_id
_entity_poly.type
_entity_poly.pdbx_seq_one_letter_code
_entity_poly.pdbx_strand_id
1 'polypeptide(L)'
;AGQRQQQQYDGPSSSEAASSPIVPQFQPTDKKIPVELLKRRDPILFFDEVVLYESELDDNGISMYSAKVRVHQQRMLILCRLFMRLDNVVVRLRDTRIYVDFETDEVIREYTAKEAKFDDVKRKLAMSGRLPDDITVVLRNPNELDPLLDVVQHQTEALCLK
;
A
#
# COMPACT_ATOMS: atom_id res chain seq x y z
N ALA A 1 46.35 65.46 4.83
CA ALA A 1 45.71 64.75 3.70
C ALA A 1 46.50 63.48 3.44
N GLY A 2 46.04 62.34 3.97
CA GLY A 2 46.70 61.04 3.83
C GLY A 2 45.70 60.04 3.27
N GLN A 3 45.97 59.56 2.06
CA GLN A 3 45.19 58.54 1.36
C GLN A 3 45.27 57.22 2.14
N ARG A 4 44.14 56.61 2.48
CA ARG A 4 44.07 55.22 2.94
C ARG A 4 43.54 54.35 1.80
N GLN A 5 44.40 53.46 1.33
CA GLN A 5 44.12 52.44 0.31
C GLN A 5 43.05 51.45 0.80
N GLN A 6 42.16 51.07 -0.12
CA GLN A 6 41.22 49.97 0.05
C GLN A 6 41.98 48.65 0.12
N GLN A 7 41.75 47.87 1.18
CA GLN A 7 42.12 46.46 1.23
C GLN A 7 40.89 45.63 0.84
N GLN A 8 40.97 45.04 -0.35
CA GLN A 8 40.03 44.05 -0.85
C GLN A 8 40.28 42.73 -0.11
N TYR A 9 39.28 42.28 0.64
CA TYR A 9 39.28 40.96 1.30
C TYR A 9 38.78 39.92 0.29
N ASP A 10 39.67 39.08 -0.23
CA ASP A 10 39.31 37.85 -0.95
C ASP A 10 38.99 36.76 0.08
N GLY A 11 37.70 36.62 0.41
CA GLY A 11 37.20 35.46 1.14
C GLY A 11 37.27 34.20 0.26
N PRO A 12 37.52 33.01 0.83
CA PRO A 12 37.58 31.78 0.04
C PRO A 12 36.24 31.53 -0.64
N SER A 13 36.28 31.53 -1.98
CA SER A 13 35.20 31.09 -2.86
C SER A 13 35.07 29.57 -2.80
N SER A 14 34.35 29.07 -1.81
CA SER A 14 33.97 27.66 -1.78
C SER A 14 32.61 27.51 -1.10
N SER A 15 31.56 27.91 -1.82
CA SER A 15 30.26 27.29 -1.59
C SER A 15 30.30 25.92 -2.26
N GLU A 16 30.91 24.95 -1.59
CA GLU A 16 30.51 23.57 -1.79
C GLU A 16 29.09 23.47 -1.23
N ALA A 17 28.12 23.76 -2.09
CA ALA A 17 26.74 23.39 -1.86
C ALA A 17 26.74 21.88 -1.68
N ALA A 18 26.67 21.41 -0.43
CA ALA A 18 26.42 20.02 -0.13
C ALA A 18 25.18 19.62 -0.91
N SER A 19 25.35 18.81 -1.96
CA SER A 19 24.23 18.30 -2.72
C SER A 19 23.40 17.47 -1.75
N SER A 20 22.17 17.91 -1.49
CA SER A 20 21.22 17.11 -0.73
C SER A 20 21.17 15.71 -1.35
N PRO A 21 21.21 14.63 -0.53
CA PRO A 21 21.15 13.28 -1.06
C PRO A 21 19.90 13.15 -1.94
N ILE A 22 20.08 12.64 -3.16
CA ILE A 22 18.96 12.38 -4.07
C ILE A 22 18.16 11.23 -3.43
N VAL A 23 17.00 11.55 -2.85
CA VAL A 23 16.08 10.54 -2.34
C VAL A 23 15.28 10.01 -3.53
N PRO A 24 15.34 8.70 -3.85
CA PRO A 24 14.55 8.12 -4.92
C PRO A 24 13.06 8.40 -4.70
N GLN A 25 12.37 8.86 -5.74
CA GLN A 25 10.94 9.18 -5.70
C GLN A 25 10.16 8.17 -6.53
N PHE A 26 8.99 7.78 -6.03
CA PHE A 26 8.04 6.98 -6.81
C PHE A 26 7.58 7.75 -8.04
N GLN A 27 7.57 7.07 -9.18
CA GLN A 27 7.06 7.58 -10.45
C GLN A 27 5.95 6.67 -10.98
N PRO A 28 4.90 7.22 -11.62
CA PRO A 28 3.88 6.42 -12.29
C PRO A 28 4.50 5.40 -13.26
N THR A 29 3.95 4.19 -13.29
CA THR A 29 4.46 3.12 -14.14
C THR A 29 3.36 2.15 -14.57
N ASP A 30 3.56 1.50 -15.71
CA ASP A 30 2.72 0.40 -16.19
C ASP A 30 3.23 -0.99 -15.74
N LYS A 31 4.34 -1.04 -15.01
CA LYS A 31 4.85 -2.28 -14.39
C LYS A 31 3.80 -2.84 -13.44
N LYS A 32 3.74 -4.17 -13.32
CA LYS A 32 2.82 -4.87 -12.43
C LYS A 32 3.61 -5.70 -11.43
N ILE A 33 3.06 -5.85 -10.23
CA ILE A 33 3.60 -6.79 -9.25
C ILE A 33 3.55 -8.20 -9.88
N PRO A 34 4.68 -8.94 -9.90
CA PRO A 34 4.73 -10.25 -10.54
C PRO A 34 4.04 -11.32 -9.68
N VAL A 35 2.70 -11.36 -9.73
CA VAL A 35 1.87 -12.25 -8.90
C VAL A 35 2.21 -13.73 -9.11
N GLU A 36 2.70 -14.11 -10.28
CA GLU A 36 3.14 -15.49 -10.54
C GLU A 36 4.34 -15.91 -9.68
N LEU A 37 5.24 -14.99 -9.34
CA LEU A 37 6.31 -15.26 -8.39
C LEU A 37 5.74 -15.47 -6.99
N LEU A 38 4.67 -14.77 -6.61
CA LEU A 38 3.99 -14.93 -5.32
C LEU A 38 3.28 -16.28 -5.16
N LYS A 39 2.97 -16.98 -6.26
CA LYS A 39 2.39 -18.33 -6.24
C LYS A 39 3.44 -19.44 -6.06
N ARG A 40 4.72 -19.14 -6.30
CA ARG A 40 5.81 -20.09 -6.05
C ARG A 40 5.90 -20.38 -4.56
N ARG A 41 6.11 -21.65 -4.22
CA ARG A 41 6.28 -22.09 -2.82
C ARG A 41 7.72 -21.86 -2.35
N ASP A 42 8.18 -20.63 -2.42
CA ASP A 42 9.48 -20.26 -1.85
C ASP A 42 9.37 -20.19 -0.32
N PRO A 43 10.40 -20.63 0.43
CA PRO A 43 10.38 -20.54 1.89
C PRO A 43 10.13 -19.10 2.36
N ILE A 44 9.19 -18.93 3.29
CA ILE A 44 8.96 -17.64 3.95
C ILE A 44 10.01 -17.53 5.06
N LEU A 45 10.93 -16.58 4.92
CA LEU A 45 11.98 -16.32 5.90
C LEU A 45 11.46 -15.47 7.07
N PHE A 46 10.52 -14.56 6.77
CA PHE A 46 9.86 -13.74 7.77
C PHE A 46 8.41 -13.46 7.37
N PHE A 47 7.51 -13.54 8.35
CA PHE A 47 6.11 -13.21 8.22
C PHE A 47 5.66 -12.51 9.49
N ASP A 48 4.97 -11.39 9.31
CA ASP A 48 4.29 -10.72 10.42
C ASP A 48 3.06 -9.95 9.93
N GLU A 49 2.14 -9.69 10.85
CA GLU A 49 0.94 -8.90 10.62
C GLU A 49 0.64 -8.05 11.85
N VAL A 50 0.51 -6.74 11.63
CA VAL A 50 0.20 -5.77 12.67
C VAL A 50 -1.08 -5.03 12.32
N VAL A 51 -2.04 -5.04 13.24
CA VAL A 51 -3.22 -4.17 13.19
C VAL A 51 -2.80 -2.80 13.71
N LEU A 52 -2.95 -1.78 12.88
CA LEU A 52 -2.54 -0.40 13.18
C LEU A 52 -3.66 0.40 13.84
N TYR A 53 -4.90 0.22 13.38
CA TYR A 53 -6.09 0.79 14.02
C TYR A 53 -7.33 -0.04 13.72
N GLU A 54 -8.28 0.04 14.65
CA GLU A 54 -9.60 -0.58 14.57
C GLU A 54 -10.65 0.37 15.15
N SER A 55 -11.88 0.31 14.61
CA SER A 55 -13.02 1.09 15.07
C SER A 55 -14.32 0.35 14.75
N GLU A 56 -15.29 0.42 15.67
CA GLU A 56 -16.64 -0.15 15.50
C GLU A 56 -17.63 0.87 14.90
N LEU A 57 -17.15 2.06 14.49
CA LEU A 57 -17.96 3.10 13.85
C LEU A 57 -19.23 3.45 14.63
N ASP A 58 -19.11 3.61 15.95
CA ASP A 58 -20.24 3.81 16.87
C ASP A 58 -21.33 2.74 16.71
N ASP A 59 -20.93 1.46 16.71
CA ASP A 59 -21.77 0.28 16.48
C ASP A 59 -22.43 0.17 15.10
N ASN A 60 -22.02 1.01 14.13
CA ASN A 60 -22.56 0.96 12.76
C ASN A 60 -21.74 0.11 11.80
N GLY A 61 -20.69 -0.58 12.27
CA GLY A 61 -19.94 -1.50 11.45
C GLY A 61 -18.53 -1.78 11.95
N ILE A 62 -17.57 -1.84 11.04
CA ILE A 62 -16.17 -2.08 11.37
C ILE A 62 -15.25 -1.34 10.39
N SER A 63 -14.17 -0.79 10.91
CA SER A 63 -13.04 -0.27 10.14
C SER A 63 -11.76 -0.80 10.75
N MET A 64 -10.92 -1.46 9.96
CA MET A 64 -9.66 -2.04 10.40
C MET A 64 -8.57 -1.76 9.37
N TYR A 65 -7.40 -1.31 9.83
CA TYR A 65 -6.21 -1.15 9.01
C TYR A 65 -5.08 -2.01 9.52
N SER A 66 -4.57 -2.88 8.67
CA SER A 66 -3.50 -3.82 9.00
C SER A 66 -2.38 -3.76 7.97
N ALA A 67 -1.14 -3.92 8.42
CA ALA A 67 0.02 -4.12 7.57
C ALA A 67 0.53 -5.57 7.74
N LYS A 68 0.61 -6.30 6.62
CA LYS A 68 1.09 -7.69 6.56
C LYS A 68 2.34 -7.75 5.69
N VAL A 69 3.40 -8.34 6.20
CA VAL A 69 4.69 -8.47 5.49
C VAL A 69 5.05 -9.93 5.27
N ARG A 70 5.59 -10.23 4.09
CA ARG A 70 6.15 -11.53 3.71
C ARG A 70 7.51 -11.32 3.09
N VAL A 71 8.55 -11.94 3.65
CA VAL A 71 9.92 -11.86 3.14
C VAL A 71 10.37 -13.25 2.69
N HIS A 72 10.88 -13.30 1.46
CA HIS A 72 11.56 -14.44 0.87
C HIS A 72 13.03 -14.07 0.58
N GLN A 73 13.83 -15.03 0.14
CA GLN A 73 15.26 -14.82 -0.12
C GLN A 73 15.54 -13.69 -1.13
N GLN A 74 14.72 -13.57 -2.19
CA GLN A 74 14.96 -12.64 -3.32
C GLN A 74 13.96 -11.48 -3.37
N ARG A 75 12.95 -11.47 -2.51
CA ARG A 75 11.85 -10.51 -2.61
C ARG A 75 11.07 -10.35 -1.32
N MET A 76 10.38 -9.24 -1.20
CA MET A 76 9.44 -8.95 -0.12
C MET A 76 8.12 -8.42 -0.68
N LEU A 77 7.02 -8.75 -0.01
CA LEU A 77 5.71 -8.17 -0.26
C LEU A 77 5.12 -7.63 1.03
N ILE A 78 4.65 -6.39 1.00
CA ILE A 78 3.87 -5.76 2.06
C ILE A 78 2.46 -5.52 1.52
N LEU A 79 1.44 -5.91 2.27
CA LEU A 79 0.05 -5.55 2.04
C LEU A 79 -0.44 -4.71 3.21
N CYS A 80 -0.63 -3.41 2.96
CA CYS A 80 -1.39 -2.55 3.86
C CYS A 80 -2.83 -2.54 3.37
N ARG A 81 -3.77 -3.01 4.21
CA ARG A 81 -5.18 -3.10 3.86
C ARG A 81 -6.02 -2.33 4.86
N LEU A 82 -6.82 -1.40 4.36
CA LEU A 82 -8.00 -0.88 5.06
C LEU A 82 -9.20 -1.70 4.64
N PHE A 83 -9.85 -2.33 5.60
CA PHE A 83 -11.16 -2.92 5.45
C PHE A 83 -12.17 -2.07 6.21
N MET A 84 -13.21 -1.61 5.52
CA MET A 84 -14.30 -0.88 6.14
C MET A 84 -15.62 -1.45 5.67
N ARG A 85 -16.51 -1.75 6.62
CA ARG A 85 -17.90 -2.10 6.38
C ARG A 85 -18.75 -1.17 7.21
N LEU A 86 -19.57 -0.38 6.55
CA LEU A 86 -20.64 0.39 7.18
C LEU A 86 -21.94 -0.36 6.90
N ASP A 87 -22.56 -0.86 7.96
CA ASP A 87 -23.68 -1.79 7.86
C ASP A 87 -24.86 -1.15 7.12
N ASN A 88 -25.43 -1.92 6.19
CA ASN A 88 -26.50 -1.47 5.27
C ASN A 88 -26.13 -0.29 4.35
N VAL A 89 -24.87 0.15 4.31
CA VAL A 89 -24.43 1.27 3.46
C VAL A 89 -23.40 0.82 2.43
N VAL A 90 -22.17 0.50 2.85
CA VAL A 90 -21.04 0.29 1.92
C VAL A 90 -19.99 -0.67 2.50
N VAL A 91 -19.36 -1.42 1.61
CA VAL A 91 -18.14 -2.19 1.89
C VAL A 91 -17.00 -1.58 1.07
N ARG A 92 -15.86 -1.31 1.72
CA ARG A 92 -14.67 -0.74 1.10
C ARG A 92 -13.43 -1.56 1.43
N LEU A 93 -12.57 -1.69 0.42
CA LEU A 93 -11.19 -2.14 0.59
C LEU A 93 -10.27 -1.08 -0.01
N ARG A 94 -9.21 -0.72 0.73
CA ARG A 94 -8.06 0.03 0.20
C ARG A 94 -6.82 -0.80 0.44
N ASP A 95 -6.21 -1.24 -0.64
CA ASP A 95 -4.99 -2.02 -0.59
C ASP A 95 -3.84 -1.19 -1.13
N THR A 96 -2.77 -1.08 -0.36
CA THR A 96 -1.45 -0.68 -0.83
C THR A 96 -0.54 -1.89 -0.78
N ARG A 97 -0.16 -2.40 -1.95
CA ARG A 97 0.81 -3.49 -2.11
C ARG A 97 2.16 -2.89 -2.44
N ILE A 98 3.18 -3.25 -1.67
CA ILE A 98 4.57 -2.86 -1.94
C ILE A 98 5.34 -4.13 -2.21
N TYR A 99 5.81 -4.27 -3.43
CA TYR A 99 6.70 -5.34 -3.85
C TYR A 99 8.12 -4.80 -3.92
N VAL A 100 9.06 -5.52 -3.31
CA VAL A 100 10.48 -5.20 -3.35
C VAL A 100 11.22 -6.40 -3.94
N ASP A 101 11.98 -6.16 -4.99
CA ASP A 101 12.85 -7.14 -5.62
C ASP A 101 14.29 -6.88 -5.19
N PHE A 102 14.89 -7.82 -4.46
CA PHE A 102 16.23 -7.65 -3.90
C PHE A 102 17.35 -7.89 -4.92
N GLU A 103 17.05 -8.45 -6.09
CA GLU A 103 18.05 -8.68 -7.13
C GLU A 103 18.19 -7.44 -8.03
N THR A 104 17.06 -6.79 -8.32
CA THR A 104 17.00 -5.61 -9.20
C THR A 104 17.02 -4.28 -8.44
N ASP A 105 16.84 -4.30 -7.12
CA ASP A 105 16.64 -3.12 -6.27
C ASP A 105 15.44 -2.26 -6.71
N GLU A 106 14.45 -2.91 -7.32
CA GLU A 106 13.21 -2.30 -7.77
C GLU A 106 12.13 -2.39 -6.68
N VAL A 107 11.44 -1.28 -6.46
CA VAL A 107 10.26 -1.20 -5.61
C VAL A 107 9.05 -0.83 -6.45
N ILE A 108 8.02 -1.67 -6.45
CA ILE A 108 6.73 -1.40 -7.08
C ILE A 108 5.69 -1.19 -5.99
N ARG A 109 4.99 -0.06 -6.04
CA ARG A 109 3.85 0.25 -5.17
C ARG A 109 2.58 0.28 -5.99
N GLU A 110 1.63 -0.58 -5.65
CA GLU A 110 0.30 -0.60 -6.26
C GLU A 110 -0.74 -0.22 -5.20
N TYR A 111 -1.54 0.79 -5.51
CA TYR A 111 -2.71 1.16 -4.74
C TYR A 111 -3.99 0.75 -5.48
N THR A 112 -4.89 0.08 -4.79
CA THR A 112 -6.22 -0.29 -5.30
C THR A 112 -7.29 0.09 -4.31
N ALA A 113 -8.28 0.83 -4.77
CA ALA A 113 -9.50 1.12 -4.04
C ALA A 113 -10.66 0.32 -4.65
N LYS A 114 -11.35 -0.46 -3.82
CA LYS A 114 -12.57 -1.16 -4.21
C LYS A 114 -13.73 -0.81 -3.30
N GLU A 115 -14.93 -0.73 -3.87
CA GLU A 115 -16.16 -0.44 -3.13
C GLU A 115 -17.35 -1.18 -3.73
N ALA A 116 -18.36 -1.45 -2.90
CA ALA A 116 -19.70 -1.81 -3.35
C ALA A 116 -20.72 -1.46 -2.27
N LYS A 117 -22.00 -1.28 -2.66
CA LYS A 117 -23.08 -1.13 -1.68
C LYS A 117 -23.22 -2.43 -0.88
N PHE A 118 -23.56 -2.29 0.40
CA PHE A 118 -23.70 -3.44 1.30
C PHE A 118 -24.73 -4.46 0.77
N ASP A 119 -25.88 -3.98 0.29
CA ASP A 119 -26.94 -4.83 -0.25
C ASP A 119 -26.52 -5.59 -1.52
N ASP A 120 -25.69 -4.97 -2.36
CA ASP A 120 -25.19 -5.62 -3.57
C ASP A 120 -24.21 -6.75 -3.22
N VAL A 121 -23.35 -6.55 -2.21
CA VAL A 121 -22.47 -7.60 -1.68
C VAL A 121 -23.29 -8.74 -1.10
N LYS A 122 -24.30 -8.45 -0.25
CA LYS A 122 -25.21 -9.46 0.30
C LYS A 122 -25.93 -10.25 -0.79
N ARG A 123 -26.43 -9.56 -1.82
CA ARG A 123 -27.11 -10.19 -2.95
C ARG A 123 -26.16 -11.10 -3.73
N LYS A 124 -24.94 -10.65 -4.05
CA LYS A 124 -23.92 -11.46 -4.72
C LYS A 124 -23.60 -12.73 -3.91
N LEU A 125 -23.49 -12.62 -2.59
CA LEU A 125 -23.25 -13.76 -1.69
C LEU A 125 -24.45 -14.73 -1.66
N ALA A 126 -25.68 -14.24 -1.54
CA ALA A 126 -26.87 -15.08 -1.58
C ALA A 126 -27.01 -15.82 -2.92
N MET A 127 -26.76 -15.13 -4.04
CA MET A 127 -26.79 -15.73 -5.38
C MET A 127 -25.70 -16.78 -5.60
N SER A 128 -24.63 -16.77 -4.80
CA SER A 128 -23.59 -17.81 -4.81
C SER A 128 -24.01 -19.10 -4.07
N GLY A 129 -25.23 -19.17 -3.55
CA GLY A 129 -25.78 -20.34 -2.86
C GLY A 129 -25.42 -20.44 -1.38
N ARG A 130 -24.84 -19.38 -0.79
CA ARG A 130 -24.49 -19.35 0.64
C ARG A 130 -25.73 -19.17 1.51
N LEU A 131 -25.75 -19.85 2.66
CA LEU A 131 -26.79 -19.71 3.67
C LEU A 131 -26.69 -18.36 4.39
N PRO A 132 -27.78 -17.84 5.00
CA PRO A 132 -27.76 -16.56 5.72
C PRO A 132 -26.68 -16.45 6.81
N ASP A 133 -26.44 -17.53 7.55
CA ASP A 133 -25.43 -17.57 8.60
C ASP A 133 -24.01 -17.45 8.02
N ASP A 134 -23.74 -18.17 6.91
CA ASP A 134 -22.46 -18.08 6.20
C ASP A 134 -22.22 -16.66 5.66
N ILE A 135 -23.26 -16.00 5.14
CA ILE A 135 -23.16 -14.60 4.66
C ILE A 135 -22.68 -13.69 5.80
N THR A 136 -23.19 -13.89 7.01
CA THR A 136 -22.81 -13.08 8.17
C THR A 136 -21.34 -13.27 8.55
N VAL A 137 -20.82 -14.49 8.40
CA VAL A 137 -19.38 -14.78 8.60
C VAL A 137 -18.53 -14.12 7.52
N VAL A 138 -18.93 -14.26 6.25
CA VAL A 138 -18.20 -13.72 5.10
C VAL A 138 -18.13 -12.20 5.11
N LEU A 139 -19.19 -11.52 5.57
CA LEU A 139 -19.21 -10.06 5.72
C LEU A 139 -18.13 -9.52 6.68
N ARG A 140 -17.47 -10.39 7.45
CA ARG A 140 -16.34 -10.05 8.32
C ARG A 140 -14.97 -10.39 7.70
N ASN A 141 -14.93 -11.06 6.54
CA ASN A 141 -13.70 -11.55 5.92
C ASN A 141 -13.34 -10.72 4.67
N PRO A 142 -12.39 -9.77 4.77
CA PRO A 142 -12.03 -8.92 3.62
C PRO A 142 -11.48 -9.70 2.42
N ASN A 143 -10.87 -10.87 2.63
CA ASN A 143 -10.33 -11.69 1.52
C ASN A 143 -11.44 -12.35 0.69
N GLU A 144 -12.55 -12.73 1.33
CA GLU A 144 -13.71 -13.30 0.63
C GLU A 144 -14.58 -12.23 -0.02
N LEU A 145 -14.54 -10.99 0.50
CA LEU A 145 -15.27 -9.85 -0.06
C LEU A 145 -14.56 -9.21 -1.25
N ASP A 146 -13.23 -9.24 -1.30
CA ASP A 146 -12.41 -8.62 -2.35
C ASP A 146 -12.86 -8.89 -3.80
N PRO A 147 -13.27 -10.12 -4.19
CA PRO A 147 -13.75 -10.41 -5.54
C PRO A 147 -15.14 -9.84 -5.85
N LEU A 148 -15.89 -9.43 -4.84
CA LEU A 148 -17.28 -8.95 -4.96
C LEU A 148 -17.35 -7.43 -5.09
N LEU A 149 -16.25 -6.72 -4.82
CA LEU A 149 -16.18 -5.26 -4.85
C LEU A 149 -15.66 -4.76 -6.19
N ASP A 150 -16.19 -3.62 -6.64
CA ASP A 150 -15.80 -3.01 -7.90
C ASP A 150 -14.59 -2.09 -7.69
N VAL A 151 -13.62 -2.12 -8.61
CA VAL A 151 -12.44 -1.24 -8.55
C VAL A 151 -12.87 0.18 -8.92
N VAL A 152 -12.68 1.12 -8.00
CA VAL A 152 -13.00 2.56 -8.19
C VAL A 152 -11.76 3.41 -8.42
N GLN A 153 -10.59 2.95 -7.97
CA GLN A 153 -9.30 3.60 -8.22
C GLN A 153 -8.20 2.55 -8.27
N HIS A 154 -7.25 2.74 -9.19
CA HIS A 154 -6.04 1.94 -9.28
C HIS A 154 -4.89 2.86 -9.70
N GLN A 155 -3.73 2.70 -9.06
CA GLN A 155 -2.52 3.43 -9.38
C GLN A 155 -1.32 2.52 -9.12
N THR A 156 -0.36 2.54 -10.04
CA THR A 156 0.91 1.86 -9.85
C THR A 156 2.06 2.84 -10.05
N GLU A 157 3.03 2.75 -9.14
CA GLU A 157 4.24 3.55 -9.15
C GLU A 157 5.43 2.64 -8.90
N ALA A 158 6.60 3.02 -9.41
CA ALA A 158 7.85 2.34 -9.11
C ALA A 158 8.98 3.32 -8.82
N LEU A 159 10.00 2.83 -8.12
CA LEU A 159 11.30 3.47 -8.01
C LEU A 159 12.40 2.42 -8.01
N CYS A 160 13.61 2.84 -8.34
CA CYS A 160 14.82 2.06 -8.17
C CYS A 160 15.59 2.62 -6.98
N LEU A 161 16.16 1.76 -6.14
CA LEU A 161 16.94 2.19 -4.96
C LEU A 161 18.40 2.53 -5.28
N LYS A 162 18.88 2.24 -6.50
CA LYS A 162 20.24 2.54 -6.98
C LYS A 162 20.40 3.99 -7.45
#